data_AF-A0A8S1M867-F1
#
_entry.id   AF-A0A8S1M867-F1
#
_cell.length_a   1.000
_cell.length_b   1.000
_cell.length_c   1.000
_cell.angle_alpha   90.00
_cell.angle_beta   90.00
_cell.angle_gamma   90.00
#
_symmetry.space_group_name_H-M   'P 1'
#
loop_
_entity.id
_entity.type
_entity.pdbx_description
1 polymer ?
#
loop_
_entity_poly.entity_id
_entity_poly.type
_entity_poly.pdbx_seq_one_letter_code
_entity_poly.pdbx_strand_id
1 'polypeptide(L)'
;MRKQISKNSTKQYKQSNVNKKIAKDPKPESNQRILHMSEEQYQEKIQHLESRIAELQGPDNQTKRKRLYHELAQLKKNVKLIDPNVIEERRQKDLERRIQKKLSKKQQAVEEVQKEKKKIKMKEKDKVCLVCKKIGHTAQHCRENVQPTTDVICYNCGSQKHTLKDCQKPKSGSLKFATCFVCKESGHISRDCPKNPKGLYAYGGGCYICNSTHHTQANCPLNPKNRIISQQQQKQQEDYMSD
;
A
#
# COMPACT_ATOMS: atom_id res chain seq x y z
N MET A 1 14.98 59.30 -14.18
CA MET A 1 15.60 58.63 -15.35
C MET A 1 15.57 57.12 -15.12
N ARG A 2 14.95 56.37 -16.03
CA ARG A 2 14.93 54.90 -16.09
C ARG A 2 16.29 54.41 -16.61
N LYS A 3 16.87 53.38 -15.98
CA LYS A 3 17.74 52.42 -16.68
C LYS A 3 17.32 51.01 -16.30
N GLN A 4 16.90 50.29 -17.34
CA GLN A 4 16.55 48.88 -17.35
C GLN A 4 17.82 48.02 -17.51
N ILE A 5 17.59 46.69 -17.50
CA ILE A 5 18.44 45.56 -17.95
C ILE A 5 19.16 44.93 -16.74
N SER A 6 19.01 43.64 -16.38
CA SER A 6 18.62 42.46 -17.16
C SER A 6 18.29 41.24 -16.28
N LYS A 7 17.30 40.46 -16.74
CA LYS A 7 17.20 38.98 -16.78
C LYS A 7 16.88 38.20 -15.50
N ASN A 8 15.56 38.01 -15.33
CA ASN A 8 14.85 36.73 -15.14
C ASN A 8 15.70 35.47 -14.84
N SER A 9 15.44 34.88 -13.68
CA SER A 9 15.71 33.45 -13.41
C SER A 9 14.55 32.78 -12.65
N THR A 10 13.33 32.95 -13.16
CA THR A 10 12.25 32.00 -12.93
C THR A 10 12.64 30.68 -13.62
N LYS A 11 13.33 29.79 -12.89
CA LYS A 11 13.60 28.42 -13.33
C LYS A 11 12.28 27.65 -13.37
N GLN A 12 11.73 27.67 -14.57
CA GLN A 12 10.65 26.86 -15.08
C GLN A 12 10.65 25.45 -14.49
N TYR A 13 9.53 25.15 -13.85
CA TYR A 13 9.00 23.81 -13.66
C TYR A 13 9.13 23.06 -15.00
N LYS A 14 10.02 22.07 -15.09
CA LYS A 14 10.14 21.20 -16.26
C LYS A 14 8.90 20.31 -16.35
N GLN A 15 7.84 20.85 -16.95
CA GLN A 15 6.81 20.08 -17.63
C GLN A 15 7.44 19.46 -18.88
N SER A 16 8.09 18.31 -18.73
CA SER A 16 8.53 17.52 -19.88
C SER A 16 8.74 16.07 -19.45
N ASN A 17 7.65 15.30 -19.45
CA ASN A 17 7.61 13.90 -19.87
C ASN A 17 6.17 13.37 -19.77
N VAL A 18 5.25 14.12 -20.39
CA VAL A 18 3.98 13.56 -20.86
C VAL A 18 4.24 13.17 -22.31
N ASN A 19 3.93 11.92 -22.67
CA ASN A 19 4.03 11.35 -24.01
C ASN A 19 5.42 10.96 -24.51
N LYS A 20 5.95 9.86 -23.99
CA LYS A 20 6.65 8.84 -24.81
C LYS A 20 6.36 7.44 -24.27
N LYS A 21 5.08 7.04 -24.32
CA LYS A 21 4.74 5.64 -24.52
C LYS A 21 4.30 5.53 -25.97
N ILE A 22 5.29 5.38 -26.84
CA ILE A 22 5.11 4.75 -28.15
C ILE A 22 4.24 3.53 -27.87
N ALA A 23 3.10 3.46 -28.55
CA ALA A 23 2.24 2.29 -28.50
C ALA A 23 3.15 1.09 -28.79
N LYS A 24 3.43 0.27 -27.78
CA LYS A 24 4.01 -1.05 -28.05
C LYS A 24 2.97 -1.72 -28.93
N ASP A 25 3.40 -2.09 -30.13
CA ASP A 25 2.60 -2.84 -31.09
C ASP A 25 1.80 -3.91 -30.34
N PRO A 26 0.53 -4.14 -30.71
CA PRO A 26 -0.22 -5.25 -30.13
C PRO A 26 0.64 -6.50 -30.27
N LYS A 27 1.02 -7.09 -29.12
CA LYS A 27 1.79 -8.33 -29.08
C LYS A 27 1.13 -9.32 -30.05
N PRO A 28 1.92 -10.03 -30.88
CA PRO A 28 1.38 -10.91 -31.89
C PRO A 28 0.43 -11.90 -31.21
N GLU A 29 -0.71 -12.13 -31.85
CA GLU A 29 -1.81 -12.97 -31.40
C GLU A 29 -1.33 -14.42 -31.16
N SER A 30 -0.67 -14.69 -30.04
CA SER A 30 -0.10 -15.99 -29.72
C SER A 30 -1.15 -16.99 -29.19
N ASN A 31 -2.37 -16.93 -29.69
CA ASN A 31 -3.42 -17.90 -29.37
C ASN A 31 -4.32 -18.23 -30.58
N GLN A 32 -3.87 -17.96 -31.80
CA GLN A 32 -4.36 -18.71 -32.94
C GLN A 32 -3.69 -20.09 -32.90
N ARG A 33 -4.28 -21.04 -32.15
CA ARG A 33 -4.26 -22.42 -32.64
C ARG A 33 -5.00 -22.36 -33.96
N ILE A 34 -4.23 -22.22 -35.03
CA ILE A 34 -4.70 -22.20 -36.40
C ILE A 34 -5.63 -23.39 -36.54
N LEU A 35 -6.92 -23.11 -36.72
CA LEU A 35 -7.91 -24.11 -37.10
C LEU A 35 -7.42 -24.63 -38.44
N HIS A 36 -6.94 -25.88 -38.43
CA HIS A 36 -6.07 -26.44 -39.46
C HIS A 36 -6.79 -26.74 -40.79
N MET A 37 -8.01 -26.25 -40.95
CA MET A 37 -8.90 -26.56 -42.06
C MET A 37 -9.85 -25.39 -42.37
N SER A 38 -10.08 -25.10 -43.65
CA SER A 38 -11.07 -24.11 -44.10
C SER A 38 -12.50 -24.58 -43.86
N GLU A 39 -13.46 -23.65 -43.86
CA GLU A 39 -14.89 -23.97 -43.70
C GLU A 39 -15.37 -24.97 -44.77
N GLU A 40 -14.95 -24.77 -46.01
CA GLU A 40 -15.22 -25.69 -47.13
C GLU A 40 -14.69 -27.11 -46.85
N GLN A 41 -13.46 -27.24 -46.34
CA GLN A 41 -12.89 -28.55 -46.01
C GLN A 41 -13.64 -29.27 -44.87
N TYR A 42 -14.27 -28.53 -43.95
CA TYR A 42 -15.15 -29.13 -42.95
C TYR A 42 -16.48 -29.56 -43.57
N GLN A 43 -17.06 -28.75 -44.46
CA GLN A 43 -18.31 -29.08 -45.15
C GLN A 43 -18.16 -30.35 -46.00
N GLU A 44 -17.06 -30.50 -46.73
CA GLU A 44 -16.74 -31.71 -47.50
C GLU A 44 -16.65 -32.96 -46.61
N LYS A 45 -15.94 -32.88 -45.47
CA LYS A 45 -15.85 -34.01 -44.53
C LYS A 45 -17.19 -34.35 -43.90
N ILE A 46 -18.02 -33.36 -43.61
CA ILE A 46 -19.37 -33.57 -43.07
C ILE A 46 -20.21 -34.32 -44.12
N GLN A 47 -20.23 -33.86 -45.37
CA GLN A 47 -21.00 -34.50 -46.46
C GLN A 47 -20.55 -35.95 -46.70
N HIS A 48 -19.24 -36.21 -46.68
CA HIS A 48 -18.69 -37.57 -46.82
C HIS A 48 -19.11 -38.49 -45.65
N LEU A 49 -19.08 -38.00 -44.41
CA LEU A 49 -19.54 -38.77 -43.25
C LEU A 49 -21.06 -39.01 -43.27
N GLU A 50 -21.85 -38.03 -43.69
CA GLU A 50 -23.31 -38.17 -43.83
C GLU A 50 -23.65 -39.27 -44.85
N SER A 51 -22.97 -39.27 -46.00
CA SER A 51 -23.12 -40.31 -47.03
C SER A 51 -22.75 -41.69 -46.50
N ARG A 52 -21.60 -41.80 -45.81
CA ARG A 52 -21.13 -43.07 -45.23
C ARG A 52 -22.01 -43.61 -44.09
N ILE A 53 -22.66 -42.73 -43.34
CA ILE A 53 -23.67 -43.10 -42.33
C ILE A 53 -24.93 -43.64 -43.02
N ALA A 54 -25.35 -43.04 -44.14
CA ALA A 54 -26.53 -43.45 -44.89
C ALA A 54 -26.39 -44.83 -45.54
N GLU A 55 -25.18 -45.20 -45.97
CA GLU A 55 -24.84 -46.51 -46.56
C GLU A 55 -24.81 -47.65 -45.52
N LEU A 56 -24.47 -47.37 -44.26
CA LEU A 56 -24.33 -48.36 -43.19
C LEU A 56 -25.68 -48.74 -42.54
N GLN A 57 -26.62 -49.21 -43.35
CA GLN A 57 -27.94 -49.68 -42.90
C GLN A 57 -27.85 -51.12 -42.35
N GLY A 58 -28.72 -51.47 -41.38
CA GLY A 58 -28.77 -52.79 -40.73
C GLY A 58 -28.30 -52.82 -39.26
N PRO A 59 -28.75 -53.82 -38.47
CA PRO A 59 -28.50 -53.91 -37.03
C PRO A 59 -27.02 -54.18 -36.68
N ASP A 60 -26.30 -54.92 -37.54
CA ASP A 60 -24.89 -55.30 -37.31
C ASP A 60 -23.93 -54.10 -37.39
N ASN A 61 -24.33 -53.03 -38.09
CA ASN A 61 -23.52 -51.83 -38.30
C ASN A 61 -23.71 -50.75 -37.22
N GLN A 62 -24.50 -51.03 -36.17
CA GLN A 62 -24.92 -50.03 -35.18
C GLN A 62 -23.75 -49.37 -34.43
N THR A 63 -22.74 -50.15 -34.02
CA THR A 63 -21.56 -49.62 -33.29
C THR A 63 -20.71 -48.71 -34.18
N LYS A 64 -20.53 -49.06 -35.46
CA LYS A 64 -19.79 -48.28 -36.44
C LYS A 64 -20.51 -46.96 -36.75
N ARG A 65 -21.84 -47.02 -36.90
CA ARG A 65 -22.71 -45.86 -37.12
C ARG A 65 -22.65 -44.87 -35.94
N LYS A 66 -22.67 -45.36 -34.69
CA LYS A 66 -22.54 -44.51 -33.49
C LYS A 66 -21.21 -43.75 -33.45
N ARG A 67 -20.09 -44.37 -33.87
CA ARG A 67 -18.78 -43.69 -33.95
C ARG A 67 -18.78 -42.58 -34.99
N LEU A 68 -19.34 -42.84 -36.18
CA LEU A 68 -19.43 -41.83 -37.25
C LEU A 68 -20.34 -40.65 -36.86
N TYR A 69 -21.46 -40.90 -36.16
CA TYR A 69 -22.28 -39.83 -35.60
C TYR A 69 -21.51 -38.95 -34.60
N HIS A 70 -20.68 -39.56 -33.76
CA HIS A 70 -19.84 -38.82 -32.82
C HIS A 70 -18.81 -37.95 -33.54
N GLU A 71 -18.14 -38.49 -34.56
CA GLU A 71 -17.17 -37.77 -35.39
C GLU A 71 -17.83 -36.60 -36.14
N LEU A 72 -19.01 -36.82 -36.72
CA LEU A 72 -19.81 -35.78 -37.35
C LEU A 72 -20.21 -34.66 -36.38
N ALA A 73 -20.61 -35.01 -35.16
CA ALA A 73 -20.94 -34.02 -34.14
C ALA A 73 -19.72 -33.15 -33.74
N GLN A 74 -18.52 -33.75 -33.68
CA GLN A 74 -17.28 -33.03 -33.42
C GLN A 74 -16.94 -32.05 -34.55
N LEU A 75 -17.05 -32.47 -35.81
CA LEU A 75 -16.79 -31.61 -36.96
C LEU A 75 -17.79 -30.44 -37.03
N LYS A 76 -19.09 -30.70 -36.84
CA LYS A 76 -20.12 -29.64 -36.79
C LYS A 76 -19.88 -28.64 -35.67
N LYS A 77 -19.31 -29.06 -34.53
CA LYS A 77 -18.91 -28.17 -33.43
C LYS A 77 -17.71 -27.30 -33.80
N ASN A 78 -16.75 -27.85 -34.53
CA ASN A 78 -15.54 -27.12 -34.95
C ASN A 78 -15.85 -26.08 -36.04
N VAL A 79 -16.81 -26.33 -36.93
CA VAL A 79 -17.29 -25.33 -37.90
C VAL A 79 -17.84 -24.08 -37.20
N LYS A 80 -18.66 -24.25 -36.16
CA LYS A 80 -19.20 -23.13 -35.37
C LYS A 80 -18.13 -22.27 -34.68
N LEU A 81 -16.92 -22.81 -34.51
CA LEU A 81 -15.79 -22.09 -33.93
C LEU A 81 -15.03 -21.23 -34.96
N ILE A 82 -15.28 -21.45 -36.26
CA ILE A 82 -14.67 -20.72 -37.38
C ILE A 82 -15.56 -19.57 -37.85
N ASP A 83 -16.86 -19.59 -37.51
CA ASP A 83 -17.81 -18.52 -37.81
C ASP A 83 -17.23 -17.13 -37.43
N PRO A 84 -17.10 -16.20 -38.40
CA PRO A 84 -16.53 -14.87 -38.17
C PRO A 84 -17.18 -14.12 -37.01
N ASN A 85 -18.49 -14.24 -36.83
CA ASN A 85 -19.22 -13.56 -35.75
C ASN A 85 -18.83 -14.11 -34.38
N VAL A 86 -18.64 -15.43 -34.27
CA VAL A 86 -18.22 -16.10 -33.02
C VAL A 86 -16.78 -15.74 -32.66
N ILE A 87 -15.91 -15.61 -33.67
CA ILE A 87 -14.53 -15.16 -33.48
C ILE A 87 -14.50 -13.71 -33.00
N GLU A 88 -15.27 -12.82 -33.63
CA GLU A 88 -15.35 -11.41 -33.22
C GLU A 88 -15.93 -11.24 -31.82
N GLU A 89 -17.00 -11.95 -31.48
CA GLU A 89 -17.60 -11.94 -30.14
C GLU A 89 -16.58 -12.37 -29.07
N ARG A 90 -15.77 -13.39 -29.36
CA ARG A 90 -14.70 -13.83 -28.46
C ARG A 90 -13.61 -12.77 -28.31
N ARG A 91 -13.20 -12.12 -29.40
CA ARG A 91 -12.23 -11.01 -29.38
C ARG A 91 -12.74 -9.84 -28.56
N GLN A 92 -14.02 -9.47 -28.72
CA GLN A 92 -14.67 -8.41 -27.95
C GLN A 92 -14.69 -8.74 -26.46
N LYS A 93 -15.13 -9.94 -26.08
CA LYS A 93 -15.12 -10.40 -24.68
C LYS A 93 -13.73 -10.37 -24.05
N ASP A 94 -12.71 -10.81 -24.79
CA ASP A 94 -11.32 -10.75 -24.32
C ASP A 94 -10.82 -9.31 -24.14
N LEU A 95 -11.19 -8.42 -25.05
CA LEU A 95 -10.86 -7.00 -24.96
C LEU A 95 -11.55 -6.34 -23.75
N GLU A 96 -12.83 -6.58 -23.55
CA GLU A 96 -13.60 -6.11 -22.40
C GLU A 96 -12.99 -6.59 -21.08
N ARG A 97 -12.65 -7.89 -20.99
CA ARG A 97 -11.99 -8.45 -19.81
C ARG A 97 -10.65 -7.76 -19.52
N ARG A 98 -9.87 -7.44 -20.55
CA ARG A 98 -8.61 -6.69 -20.41
C ARG A 98 -8.85 -5.25 -19.93
N ILE A 99 -9.87 -4.58 -20.49
CA ILE A 99 -10.27 -3.22 -20.09
C ILE A 99 -10.72 -3.23 -18.62
N GLN A 100 -11.61 -4.14 -18.24
CA GLN A 100 -12.13 -4.27 -16.88
C GLN A 100 -11.01 -4.54 -15.86
N LYS A 101 -10.02 -5.39 -16.21
CA LYS A 101 -8.84 -5.63 -15.36
C LYS A 101 -7.95 -4.40 -15.20
N LYS A 102 -7.83 -3.55 -16.22
CA LYS A 102 -7.11 -2.27 -16.12
C LYS A 102 -7.89 -1.26 -15.28
N LEU A 103 -9.21 -1.17 -15.47
CA LEU A 103 -10.09 -0.29 -14.70
C LEU A 103 -10.08 -0.65 -13.21
N SER A 104 -10.21 -1.94 -12.86
CA SER A 104 -10.18 -2.37 -11.46
C SER A 104 -8.86 -2.07 -10.77
N LYS A 105 -7.72 -2.31 -11.44
CA LYS A 105 -6.39 -1.91 -10.92
C LYS A 105 -6.27 -0.40 -10.71
N LYS A 106 -6.80 0.40 -11.64
CA LYS A 106 -6.81 1.86 -11.51
C LYS A 106 -7.69 2.31 -10.34
N GLN A 107 -8.86 1.70 -10.17
CA GLN A 107 -9.78 1.96 -9.07
C GLN A 107 -9.10 1.68 -7.71
N GLN A 108 -8.43 0.53 -7.58
CA GLN A 108 -7.69 0.15 -6.37
C GLN A 108 -6.61 1.19 -6.04
N ALA A 109 -5.81 1.60 -7.02
CA ALA A 109 -4.78 2.63 -6.81
C ALA A 109 -5.35 3.98 -6.35
N VAL A 110 -6.51 4.38 -6.89
CA VAL A 110 -7.19 5.62 -6.46
C VAL A 110 -7.67 5.50 -5.02
N GLU A 111 -8.25 4.36 -4.65
CA GLU A 111 -8.75 4.12 -3.29
C GLU A 111 -7.62 4.13 -2.25
N GLU A 112 -6.47 3.53 -2.56
CA GLU A 112 -5.28 3.57 -1.71
C GLU A 112 -4.79 5.00 -1.46
N VAL A 113 -4.70 5.82 -2.51
CA VAL A 113 -4.31 7.24 -2.39
C VAL A 113 -5.33 8.01 -1.53
N GLN A 114 -6.62 7.75 -1.68
CA GLN A 114 -7.65 8.40 -0.86
C GLN A 114 -7.56 7.99 0.61
N LYS A 115 -7.33 6.71 0.90
CA LYS A 115 -7.12 6.21 2.27
C LYS A 115 -5.92 6.90 2.91
N GLU A 116 -4.82 7.04 2.19
CA GLU A 116 -3.62 7.69 2.72
C GLU A 116 -3.83 9.19 2.97
N LYS A 117 -4.51 9.90 2.06
CA LYS A 117 -4.92 11.30 2.27
C LYS A 117 -5.81 11.46 3.52
N LYS A 118 -6.75 10.55 3.74
CA LYS A 118 -7.60 10.56 4.95
C LYS A 118 -6.76 10.38 6.21
N LYS A 119 -5.79 9.45 6.23
CA LYS A 119 -4.89 9.26 7.39
C LYS A 119 -4.06 10.49 7.68
N ILE A 120 -3.49 11.14 6.66
CA ILE A 120 -2.70 12.37 6.83
C ILE A 120 -3.58 13.48 7.43
N LYS A 121 -4.80 13.67 6.89
CA LYS A 121 -5.75 14.66 7.39
C LYS A 121 -6.17 14.41 8.84
N MET A 122 -6.39 13.16 9.23
CA MET A 122 -6.68 12.80 10.62
C MET A 122 -5.49 13.12 11.54
N LYS A 123 -4.27 12.71 11.14
CA LYS A 123 -3.04 13.04 11.87
C LYS A 123 -2.82 14.54 12.03
N GLU A 124 -3.26 15.36 11.09
CA GLU A 124 -3.15 16.83 11.20
C GLU A 124 -4.14 17.44 12.19
N LYS A 125 -5.37 16.90 12.26
CA LYS A 125 -6.39 17.39 13.20
C LYS A 125 -5.99 17.17 14.66
N ASP A 126 -5.31 16.05 14.94
CA ASP A 126 -4.91 15.67 16.30
C ASP A 126 -3.58 16.32 16.75
N LYS A 127 -2.92 17.10 15.88
CA LYS A 127 -1.69 17.82 16.24
C LYS A 127 -2.01 18.95 17.20
N VAL A 128 -1.34 18.95 18.34
CA VAL A 128 -1.34 20.07 19.30
C VAL A 128 -0.18 20.99 18.94
N CYS A 129 -0.45 22.29 18.84
CA CYS A 129 0.58 23.30 18.68
C CYS A 129 1.40 23.44 19.95
N LEU A 130 2.72 23.28 19.86
CA LEU A 130 3.63 23.34 21.02
C LEU A 130 3.78 24.77 21.58
N VAL A 131 3.34 25.78 20.83
CA VAL A 131 3.43 27.20 21.21
C VAL A 131 2.16 27.64 21.94
N CYS A 132 1.00 27.59 21.27
CA CYS A 132 -0.27 28.06 21.83
C CYS A 132 -1.16 26.97 22.47
N LYS A 133 -0.75 25.70 22.40
CA LYS A 133 -1.46 24.53 22.97
C LYS A 133 -2.84 24.23 22.36
N LYS A 134 -3.22 24.90 21.27
CA LYS A 134 -4.46 24.61 20.52
C LYS A 134 -4.24 23.45 19.54
N ILE A 135 -5.28 22.65 19.32
CA ILE A 135 -5.27 21.53 18.37
C ILE A 135 -5.46 22.00 16.92
N GLY A 136 -5.12 21.14 15.96
CA GLY A 136 -5.37 21.34 14.54
C GLY A 136 -4.29 22.10 13.77
N HIS A 137 -3.16 22.44 14.40
CA HIS A 137 -2.01 23.05 13.71
C HIS A 137 -0.69 22.76 14.43
N THR A 138 0.42 22.94 13.73
CA THR A 138 1.79 22.82 14.28
C THR A 138 2.34 24.18 14.71
N ALA A 139 3.42 24.18 15.50
CA ALA A 139 4.13 25.41 15.89
C ALA A 139 4.50 26.31 14.69
N GLN A 140 4.82 25.70 13.54
CA GLN A 140 5.16 26.43 12.30
C GLN A 140 3.97 27.16 11.68
N HIS A 141 2.73 26.78 12.00
CA HIS A 141 1.51 27.38 11.46
C HIS A 141 0.67 28.00 12.59
N CYS A 142 1.33 28.37 13.69
CA CYS A 142 0.70 29.03 14.83
C CYS A 142 0.38 30.48 14.46
N ARG A 143 -0.92 30.81 14.39
CA ARG A 143 -1.40 32.18 14.11
C ARG A 143 -1.18 33.14 15.28
N GLU A 144 -1.09 32.60 16.49
CA GLU A 144 -0.68 33.33 17.68
C GLU A 144 0.84 33.45 17.64
N ASN A 145 1.27 34.60 17.12
CA ASN A 145 2.63 34.93 16.74
C ASN A 145 3.52 35.15 17.98
N VAL A 146 3.70 34.10 18.79
CA VAL A 146 4.79 34.04 19.75
C VAL A 146 5.99 33.59 18.94
N GLN A 147 6.96 34.49 18.74
CA GLN A 147 8.22 34.13 18.10
C GLN A 147 8.71 32.83 18.73
N PRO A 148 9.03 31.79 17.95
CA PRO A 148 9.62 30.60 18.50
C PRO A 148 10.96 31.02 19.09
N THR A 149 11.01 31.21 20.42
CA THR A 149 12.27 31.21 21.17
C THR A 149 12.76 29.77 21.17
N THR A 150 13.08 29.24 19.98
CA THR A 150 13.68 27.92 19.79
C THR A 150 15.15 28.01 20.14
N ASP A 151 15.45 28.53 21.32
CA ASP A 151 16.69 28.22 21.98
C ASP A 151 16.53 26.75 22.39
N VAL A 152 17.10 25.87 21.59
CA VAL A 152 17.10 24.43 21.82
C VAL A 152 18.00 24.17 23.03
N ILE A 153 17.45 24.37 24.23
CA ILE A 153 18.15 24.13 25.48
C ILE A 153 18.10 22.63 25.77
N CYS A 154 19.27 22.03 25.95
CA CYS A 154 19.41 20.67 26.41
C CYS A 154 18.92 20.56 27.86
N TYR A 155 17.85 19.79 28.07
CA TYR A 155 17.25 19.62 29.40
C TYR A 155 18.15 18.92 30.44
N ASN A 156 19.23 18.26 30.02
CA ASN A 156 20.20 17.62 30.92
C ASN A 156 21.34 18.57 31.34
N CYS A 157 21.88 19.35 30.40
CA CYS A 157 23.11 20.12 30.60
C CYS A 157 22.99 21.65 30.44
N GLY A 158 21.84 22.15 29.98
CA GLY A 158 21.55 23.57 29.83
C GLY A 158 22.16 24.21 28.59
N SER A 159 22.85 23.45 27.74
CA SER A 159 23.45 23.98 26.51
C SER A 159 22.39 24.27 25.45
N GLN A 160 22.49 25.41 24.77
CA GLN A 160 21.65 25.78 23.63
C GLN A 160 22.09 25.15 22.29
N LYS A 161 23.18 24.37 22.28
CA LYS A 161 23.78 23.85 21.05
C LYS A 161 23.20 22.51 20.58
N HIS A 162 22.50 21.78 21.45
CA HIS A 162 22.05 20.41 21.17
C HIS A 162 20.79 20.05 21.96
N THR A 163 20.08 19.02 21.51
CA THR A 163 18.90 18.49 22.21
C THR A 163 19.31 17.46 23.26
N LEU A 164 18.38 17.07 24.15
CA LEU A 164 18.62 15.99 25.12
C LEU A 164 19.14 14.68 24.49
N LYS A 165 18.78 14.38 23.24
CA LYS A 165 19.21 13.16 22.54
C LYS A 165 20.69 13.19 22.14
N ASP A 166 21.18 14.38 21.80
CA ASP A 166 22.53 14.59 21.30
C ASP A 166 23.47 15.05 22.44
N CYS A 167 23.01 14.94 23.69
CA CYS A 167 23.77 15.33 24.86
C CYS A 167 24.86 14.29 25.17
N GLN A 168 26.12 14.70 25.04
CA GLN A 168 27.27 13.86 25.38
C GLN A 168 27.53 13.77 26.90
N LYS A 169 26.91 14.65 27.71
CA LYS A 169 27.05 14.58 29.17
C LYS A 169 26.23 13.39 29.71
N PRO A 170 26.70 12.71 30.78
CA PRO A 170 25.95 11.63 31.40
C PRO A 170 24.55 12.11 31.77
N LYS A 171 23.55 11.24 31.56
CA LYS A 171 22.15 11.54 31.89
C LYS A 171 22.04 11.64 33.41
N SER A 172 21.93 12.86 33.91
CA SER A 172 21.58 13.09 35.31
C SER A 172 20.11 12.70 35.46
N GLY A 173 19.78 11.81 36.40
CA GLY A 173 18.41 11.32 36.61
C GLY A 173 17.37 12.43 36.84
N SER A 174 17.81 13.66 37.12
CA SER A 174 17.00 14.87 37.11
C SER A 174 17.31 15.75 35.89
N LEU A 175 16.26 16.07 35.13
CA LEU A 175 16.30 17.02 34.01
C LEU A 175 16.16 18.44 34.56
N LYS A 176 17.19 18.90 35.28
CA LYS A 176 17.28 20.22 35.94
C LYS A 176 16.83 21.40 35.08
N PHE A 177 17.07 21.35 33.77
CA PHE A 177 16.68 22.43 32.84
C PHE A 177 15.35 22.18 32.12
N ALA A 178 14.69 21.03 32.33
CA ALA A 178 13.33 20.81 31.87
C ALA A 178 12.33 21.52 32.77
N THR A 179 11.31 22.11 32.18
CA THR A 179 10.14 22.64 32.88
C THR A 179 8.96 21.69 32.66
N CYS A 180 8.33 21.25 33.74
CA CYS A 180 7.19 20.35 33.68
C CYS A 180 5.97 21.07 33.10
N PHE A 181 5.30 20.47 32.12
CA PHE A 181 4.12 21.10 31.52
C PHE A 181 2.84 20.99 32.38
N VAL A 182 2.88 20.19 33.45
CA VAL A 182 1.75 19.97 34.38
C VAL A 182 1.83 20.90 35.58
N CYS A 183 2.90 20.82 36.37
CA CYS A 183 3.06 21.63 37.58
C CYS A 183 3.86 22.93 37.38
N LYS A 184 4.44 23.16 36.19
CA LYS A 184 5.30 24.31 35.85
C LYS A 184 6.61 24.42 36.63
N GLU A 185 6.94 23.43 37.46
CA GLU A 185 8.20 23.36 38.19
C GLU A 185 9.33 22.83 37.29
N SER A 186 10.57 23.25 37.55
CA SER A 186 11.76 22.75 36.85
C SER A 186 12.32 21.47 37.48
N GLY A 187 13.04 20.66 36.70
CA GLY A 187 13.75 19.47 37.20
C GLY A 187 13.22 18.13 36.71
N HIS A 188 12.05 18.11 36.07
CA HIS A 188 11.42 16.92 35.54
C HIS A 188 10.51 17.26 34.32
N ILE A 189 10.13 16.23 33.57
CA ILE A 189 9.15 16.33 32.48
C ILE A 189 7.79 15.81 32.95
N SER A 190 6.71 16.14 32.25
CA SER A 190 5.33 15.75 32.63
C SER A 190 5.13 14.27 32.93
N ARG A 191 5.92 13.39 32.28
CA ARG A 191 5.89 11.95 32.54
C ARG A 191 6.31 11.59 33.95
N ASP A 192 7.33 12.26 34.45
CA ASP A 192 7.97 11.95 35.74
C ASP A 192 7.49 12.93 36.83
N CYS A 193 6.38 13.63 36.57
CA CYS A 193 5.81 14.62 37.48
C CYS A 193 5.00 13.93 38.59
N PRO A 194 5.33 14.14 39.88
CA PRO A 194 4.60 13.53 41.00
C PRO A 194 3.18 14.09 41.15
N LYS A 195 2.94 15.31 40.64
CA LYS A 195 1.64 15.99 40.68
C LYS A 195 0.79 15.75 39.41
N ASN A 196 1.16 14.81 38.54
CA ASN A 196 0.42 14.54 37.31
C ASN A 196 -0.63 13.43 37.50
N PRO A 197 -1.92 13.77 37.68
CA PRO A 197 -2.98 12.78 37.92
C PRO A 197 -3.24 11.86 36.70
N LYS A 198 -2.80 12.27 35.51
CA LYS A 198 -2.97 11.48 34.27
C LYS A 198 -1.77 10.54 33.99
N GLY A 199 -0.70 10.65 34.78
CA GLY A 199 0.54 9.90 34.59
C GLY A 199 1.13 10.06 33.18
N LEU A 200 1.65 8.96 32.63
CA LEU A 200 2.24 8.90 31.29
C LEU A 200 1.25 9.23 30.15
N TYR A 201 -0.06 9.08 30.37
CA TYR A 201 -1.09 9.13 29.34
C TYR A 201 -1.69 10.53 29.21
N ALA A 202 -1.46 11.20 28.07
CA ALA A 202 -1.85 12.60 27.85
C ALA A 202 -3.35 12.90 28.09
N TYR A 203 -4.22 11.94 27.79
CA TYR A 203 -5.68 12.05 27.94
C TYR A 203 -6.23 11.32 29.17
N GLY A 204 -5.36 10.82 30.06
CA GLY A 204 -5.74 9.88 31.12
C GLY A 204 -5.86 8.44 30.59
N GLY A 205 -6.18 7.51 31.51
CA GLY A 205 -6.16 6.07 31.25
C GLY A 205 -4.90 5.39 31.79
N GLY A 206 -4.74 4.11 31.47
CA GLY A 206 -3.63 3.29 31.98
C GLY A 206 -3.28 2.16 31.03
N CYS A 207 -2.24 1.40 31.39
CA CYS A 207 -1.82 0.20 30.69
C CYS A 207 -2.99 -0.77 30.56
N TYR A 208 -3.35 -1.20 29.34
CA TYR A 208 -4.47 -2.12 29.13
C TYR A 208 -4.30 -3.52 29.74
N ILE A 209 -3.10 -3.84 30.25
CA ILE A 209 -2.80 -5.14 30.87
C ILE A 209 -2.94 -5.08 32.40
N CYS A 210 -2.55 -3.97 33.03
CA CYS A 210 -2.50 -3.87 34.50
C CYS A 210 -3.05 -2.55 35.06
N ASN A 211 -3.65 -1.72 34.21
CA ASN A 211 -4.20 -0.40 34.48
C ASN A 211 -3.23 0.64 35.08
N SER A 212 -1.93 0.35 35.18
CA SER A 212 -0.94 1.31 35.67
C SER A 212 -0.78 2.51 34.73
N THR A 213 -0.62 3.70 35.31
CA THR A 213 -0.41 4.95 34.57
C THR A 213 1.07 5.29 34.35
N HIS A 214 2.00 4.45 34.83
CA HIS A 214 3.44 4.76 34.89
C HIS A 214 4.26 4.16 33.74
N HIS A 215 3.69 3.23 32.98
CA HIS A 215 4.36 2.58 31.84
C HIS A 215 3.40 2.41 30.67
N THR A 216 3.94 2.32 29.46
CA THR A 216 3.16 1.93 28.28
C THR A 216 2.94 0.42 28.29
N GLN A 217 1.93 -0.05 27.55
CA GLN A 217 1.67 -1.49 27.39
C GLN A 217 2.91 -2.28 26.93
N ALA A 218 3.73 -1.68 26.06
CA ALA A 218 4.99 -2.27 25.61
C ALA A 218 5.97 -2.53 26.76
N ASN A 219 6.03 -1.64 27.76
CA ASN A 219 6.92 -1.75 28.91
C ASN A 219 6.21 -2.31 30.15
N CYS A 220 5.04 -2.94 29.98
CA CYS A 220 4.35 -3.53 31.10
C CYS A 220 5.11 -4.78 31.60
N PRO A 221 5.38 -4.90 32.92
CA PRO A 221 6.05 -6.07 33.47
C PRO A 221 5.22 -7.35 33.31
N LEU A 222 3.91 -7.20 33.14
CA LEU A 222 2.98 -8.30 32.88
C LEU A 222 2.75 -8.53 31.37
N ASN A 223 3.45 -7.82 30.48
CA ASN A 223 3.29 -8.02 29.05
C ASN A 223 3.88 -9.38 28.64
N PRO A 224 3.07 -10.31 28.12
CA PRO A 224 3.55 -11.64 27.73
C PRO A 224 4.65 -11.59 26.66
N LYS A 225 4.67 -10.55 25.80
CA LYS A 225 5.74 -10.39 24.79
C LYS A 225 7.11 -10.06 25.40
N ASN A 226 7.14 -9.41 26.57
CA ASN A 226 8.39 -9.03 27.22
C ASN A 226 9.16 -10.25 27.76
N ARG A 227 8.44 -11.31 28.17
CA ARG A 227 9.07 -12.58 28.60
C ARG A 227 9.78 -13.31 27.45
N ILE A 228 9.21 -13.27 26.25
CA ILE A 228 9.80 -13.89 25.06
C ILE A 228 11.04 -13.11 24.61
N ILE A 229 10.95 -11.77 24.63
CA ILE A 229 12.06 -10.89 24.28
C ILE A 229 13.24 -11.08 25.25
N SER A 230 12.99 -11.18 26.56
CA SER A 230 14.06 -11.41 27.54
C SER A 230 14.76 -12.77 27.36
N GLN A 231 14.02 -13.82 27.02
CA GLN A 231 14.59 -15.15 26.76
C GLN A 231 15.43 -15.17 25.48
N GLN A 232 14.96 -14.50 24.42
CA GLN A 232 15.72 -14.38 23.16
C GLN A 232 16.99 -13.56 23.33
N GLN A 233 16.96 -12.51 24.15
CA GLN A 233 18.14 -11.68 24.44
C GLN A 233 19.17 -12.41 25.29
N GLN A 234 18.74 -13.23 26.27
CA GLN A 234 19.64 -14.09 27.05
C GLN A 234 20.34 -15.11 26.16
N LYS A 235 19.59 -15.78 25.27
CA LYS A 235 20.15 -16.74 24.32
C LYS A 235 21.19 -16.12 23.38
N GLN A 236 20.89 -14.93 22.85
CA GLN A 236 21.83 -14.18 22.00
C GLN A 236 23.09 -13.72 22.74
N GLN A 237 23.00 -13.43 24.04
CA GLN A 237 24.16 -13.11 24.87
C GLN A 237 25.01 -14.33 25.20
N GLU A 238 24.39 -15.49 25.44
CA GLU A 238 25.09 -16.76 25.65
C GLU A 238 25.82 -17.22 24.38
N ASP A 239 25.15 -17.10 23.22
CA ASP A 239 25.75 -17.41 21.91
C ASP A 239 26.96 -16.48 21.63
N TYR A 240 26.87 -15.20 21.99
CA TYR A 240 27.95 -14.22 21.79
C TYR A 240 29.13 -14.37 22.77
N MET A 241 28.94 -15.02 23.92
CA MET A 241 30.00 -15.28 24.91
C MET A 241 30.64 -16.67 24.76
N SER A 242 30.17 -17.47 23.79
CA SER A 242 30.67 -18.83 23.51
C SER A 242 31.58 -18.92 22.28
N ASP A 243 31.79 -17.80 21.58
CA ASP A 243 32.74 -17.59 20.47
C ASP A 243 33.93 -16.73 20.93
#